data_AF-A0A388QBX5-F1
#
_entry.id   AF-A0A388QBX5-F1
#
_cell.length_a   1.000
_cell.length_b   1.000
_cell.length_c   1.000
_cell.angle_alpha   90.00
_cell.angle_beta   90.00
_cell.angle_gamma   90.00
#
_symmetry.space_group_name_H-M   'P 1'
#
loop_
_entity.id
_entity.type
_entity.pdbx_description
1 polymer ?
#
loop_
_entity_poly.entity_id
_entity_poly.type
_entity_poly.pdbx_seq_one_letter_code
_entity_poly.pdbx_strand_id
1 'polypeptide(L)'
;MEACISTIIILLVYKWLSNRSRNSPAARRGPYYASINSMVTECSSAMERFQSLLNLVGADSSIQNTPEWQKQIKTQGAEIARMPQRVALMQPPPDCMTVHSHLSGMAMHYARWAGMFLEAFDKEDQTLADTAEDEKVRGDAASERATAELQRINASD
;
A
#
# COMPACT_ATOMS: atom_id res chain seq x y z
N MET A 1 3.95 5.44 -18.72
CA MET A 1 4.57 4.15 -18.34
C MET A 1 3.78 3.62 -17.15
N GLU A 2 2.59 3.09 -17.43
CA GLU A 2 1.45 3.20 -16.51
C GLU A 2 0.56 1.93 -16.44
N ALA A 3 1.07 0.74 -16.80
CA ALA A 3 0.23 -0.47 -16.82
C ALA A 3 0.92 -1.78 -16.40
N CYS A 4 2.19 -1.80 -16.01
CA CYS A 4 2.92 -3.06 -15.93
C CYS A 4 2.85 -3.78 -14.58
N ILE A 5 2.76 -3.10 -13.44
CA ILE A 5 2.92 -3.80 -12.14
C ILE A 5 1.62 -4.51 -11.72
N SER A 6 0.48 -3.83 -11.78
CA SER A 6 -0.82 -4.38 -11.33
C SER A 6 -1.32 -5.51 -12.25
N THR A 7 -1.09 -5.44 -13.56
CA THR A 7 -1.43 -6.52 -14.51
C THR A 7 -0.50 -7.73 -14.38
N ILE A 8 0.80 -7.52 -14.11
CA ILE A 8 1.75 -8.62 -13.86
C ILE A 8 1.38 -9.34 -12.55
N ILE A 9 1.01 -8.62 -11.50
CA ILE A 9 0.60 -9.20 -10.21
C ILE A 9 -0.70 -10.02 -10.36
N ILE A 10 -1.73 -9.50 -11.04
CA ILE A 10 -2.99 -10.22 -11.28
C ILE A 10 -2.76 -11.48 -12.14
N LEU A 11 -1.92 -11.40 -13.18
CA LEU A 11 -1.60 -12.56 -14.03
C LEU A 11 -0.75 -13.61 -13.30
N LEU A 12 0.14 -13.20 -12.38
CA LEU A 12 0.91 -14.11 -11.53
C LEU A 12 0.02 -14.80 -10.48
N VAL A 13 -0.94 -14.08 -9.89
CA VAL A 13 -1.94 -14.63 -8.96
C VAL A 13 -2.88 -15.62 -9.65
N TYR A 14 -3.34 -15.31 -10.87
CA TYR A 14 -4.21 -16.21 -11.63
C TYR A 14 -3.47 -17.49 -12.06
N LYS A 15 -2.21 -17.37 -12.52
CA LYS A 15 -1.35 -18.50 -12.89
C LYS A 15 -0.99 -19.38 -11.68
N TRP A 16 -0.86 -18.77 -10.50
CA TRP A 16 -0.63 -19.47 -9.24
C TRP A 16 -1.87 -20.20 -8.73
N LEU A 17 -3.05 -19.58 -8.82
CA LEU A 17 -4.34 -20.22 -8.48
C LEU A 17 -4.67 -21.41 -9.38
N SER A 18 -4.40 -21.30 -10.70
CA SER A 18 -4.61 -22.40 -11.65
C SER A 18 -3.62 -23.57 -11.45
N ASN A 19 -2.37 -23.31 -11.03
CA ASN A 19 -1.40 -24.38 -10.76
C ASN A 19 -1.55 -25.03 -9.37
N ARG A 20 -2.13 -24.32 -8.39
CA ARG A 20 -2.37 -24.85 -7.02
C ARG A 20 -3.59 -25.74 -6.88
N SER A 21 -4.45 -25.86 -7.90
CA SER A 21 -5.62 -26.74 -7.82
C SER A 21 -5.27 -28.24 -7.82
N ARG A 22 -4.01 -28.63 -8.11
CA ARG A 22 -3.68 -30.05 -8.29
C ARG A 22 -2.94 -30.77 -7.16
N ASN A 23 -1.95 -30.23 -6.43
CA ASN A 23 -1.17 -31.10 -5.52
C ASN A 23 -0.39 -30.41 -4.37
N SER A 24 -1.01 -29.91 -3.28
CA SER A 24 -0.36 -29.96 -1.94
C SER A 24 -1.29 -29.54 -0.77
N PRO A 25 -1.47 -30.38 0.28
CA PRO A 25 -2.25 -30.10 1.49
C PRO A 25 -1.67 -29.03 2.43
N ALA A 26 -0.39 -28.65 2.31
CA ALA A 26 0.24 -27.57 3.08
C ALA A 26 -0.20 -26.17 2.60
N ALA A 27 -0.81 -26.08 1.40
CA ALA A 27 -1.42 -24.88 0.84
C ALA A 27 -2.74 -24.45 1.53
N ARG A 28 -2.93 -24.83 2.80
CA ARG A 28 -3.97 -24.36 3.73
C ARG A 28 -3.38 -23.21 4.55
N ARG A 29 -3.41 -21.96 4.08
CA ARG A 29 -4.55 -21.05 4.36
C ARG A 29 -4.80 -20.84 5.86
N GLY A 30 -3.84 -20.30 6.59
CA GLY A 30 -4.19 -19.61 7.83
C GLY A 30 -4.90 -18.29 7.51
N PRO A 31 -5.98 -17.89 8.22
CA PRO A 31 -6.67 -16.61 8.00
C PRO A 31 -5.74 -15.39 8.11
N TYR A 32 -4.60 -15.53 8.78
CA TYR A 32 -3.57 -14.50 8.94
C TYR A 32 -2.84 -14.13 7.64
N TYR A 33 -2.45 -15.10 6.82
CA TYR A 33 -1.78 -14.80 5.53
C TYR A 33 -2.73 -14.19 4.51
N ALA A 34 -4.00 -14.59 4.56
CA ALA A 34 -5.05 -13.96 3.77
C ALA A 34 -5.29 -12.51 4.24
N SER A 35 -5.26 -12.24 5.55
CA SER A 35 -5.44 -10.89 6.07
C SER A 35 -4.25 -9.97 5.78
N ILE A 36 -3.01 -10.47 5.79
CA ILE A 36 -1.84 -9.71 5.30
C ILE A 36 -2.01 -9.35 3.83
N ASN A 37 -2.34 -10.32 2.96
CA ASN A 37 -2.51 -10.06 1.54
C ASN A 37 -3.65 -9.07 1.27
N SER A 38 -4.78 -9.19 2.00
CA SER A 38 -5.86 -8.22 1.95
C SER A 38 -5.37 -6.84 2.35
N MET A 39 -4.63 -6.73 3.45
CA MET A 39 -4.09 -5.46 3.93
C MET A 39 -3.13 -4.81 2.94
N VAL A 40 -2.17 -5.56 2.39
CA VAL A 40 -1.22 -5.05 1.37
C VAL A 40 -1.99 -4.57 0.13
N THR A 41 -2.99 -5.32 -0.30
CA THR A 41 -3.83 -4.98 -1.47
C THR A 41 -4.68 -3.75 -1.21
N GLU A 42 -5.34 -3.67 -0.06
CA GLU A 42 -6.13 -2.51 0.37
C GLU A 42 -5.24 -1.27 0.48
N CYS A 43 -4.06 -1.41 1.06
CA CYS A 43 -3.11 -0.31 1.18
C CYS A 43 -2.67 0.18 -0.19
N SER A 44 -2.26 -0.73 -1.06
CA SER A 44 -1.88 -0.40 -2.44
C SER A 44 -3.03 0.29 -3.19
N SER A 45 -4.26 -0.20 -3.02
CA SER A 45 -5.43 0.38 -3.67
C SER A 45 -5.76 1.79 -3.16
N ALA A 46 -5.65 2.04 -1.85
CA ALA A 46 -5.85 3.36 -1.27
C ALA A 46 -4.77 4.36 -1.73
N MET A 47 -3.53 3.89 -1.85
CA MET A 47 -2.40 4.66 -2.39
C MET A 47 -2.60 5.01 -3.86
N GLU A 48 -3.02 4.04 -4.70
CA GLU A 48 -3.33 4.27 -6.11
C GLU A 48 -4.45 5.31 -6.28
N ARG A 49 -5.51 5.24 -5.46
CA ARG A 49 -6.58 6.24 -5.46
C ARG A 49 -6.07 7.62 -5.06
N PHE A 50 -5.24 7.71 -4.02
CA PHE A 50 -4.65 8.98 -3.58
C PHE A 50 -3.74 9.57 -4.66
N GLN A 51 -2.84 8.77 -5.24
CA GLN A 51 -1.95 9.20 -6.32
C GLN A 51 -2.72 9.66 -7.56
N SER A 52 -3.82 8.98 -7.92
CA SER A 52 -4.70 9.40 -9.02
C SER A 52 -5.27 10.81 -8.77
N LEU A 53 -5.71 11.09 -7.53
CA LEU A 53 -6.18 12.43 -7.16
C LEU A 53 -5.07 13.49 -7.22
N LEU A 54 -3.83 13.16 -6.85
CA LEU A 54 -2.68 14.06 -7.00
C LEU A 54 -2.39 14.35 -8.49
N ASN A 55 -2.43 13.32 -9.33
CA ASN A 55 -2.18 13.45 -10.77
C ASN A 55 -3.22 14.34 -11.46
N LEU A 56 -4.49 14.28 -11.01
CA LEU A 56 -5.54 15.19 -11.50
C LEU A 56 -5.19 16.65 -11.23
N VAL A 57 -4.69 16.98 -10.02
CA VAL A 57 -4.24 18.34 -9.68
C VAL A 57 -2.99 18.74 -10.46
N GLY A 58 -2.05 17.81 -10.68
CA GLY A 58 -0.88 18.07 -11.52
C GLY A 58 -1.23 18.39 -12.98
N ALA A 59 -2.31 17.81 -13.50
CA ALA A 59 -2.82 18.09 -14.84
C ALA A 59 -3.66 19.37 -14.91
N ASP A 60 -4.46 19.64 -13.89
CA ASP A 60 -5.30 20.83 -13.77
C ASP A 60 -5.40 21.27 -12.30
N SER A 61 -4.63 22.30 -11.94
CA SER A 61 -4.58 22.81 -10.57
C SER A 61 -5.90 23.44 -10.11
N SER A 62 -6.80 23.81 -11.02
CA SER A 62 -8.11 24.36 -10.66
C SER A 62 -8.99 23.33 -9.93
N ILE A 63 -8.75 22.03 -10.16
CA ILE A 63 -9.46 20.91 -9.53
C ILE A 63 -9.28 20.90 -8.01
N GLN A 64 -8.14 21.38 -7.49
CA GLN A 64 -7.86 21.45 -6.05
C GLN A 64 -8.90 22.26 -5.27
N ASN A 65 -9.55 23.23 -5.94
CA ASN A 65 -10.55 24.09 -5.34
C ASN A 65 -11.97 23.51 -5.41
N THR A 66 -12.14 22.35 -6.06
CA THR A 66 -13.46 21.72 -6.17
C THR A 66 -13.83 20.99 -4.86
N PRO A 67 -15.06 21.17 -4.35
CA PRO A 67 -15.49 20.48 -3.12
C PRO A 67 -15.41 18.95 -3.22
N GLU A 68 -15.65 18.41 -4.41
CA GLU A 68 -15.62 16.96 -4.65
C GLU A 68 -14.20 16.40 -4.50
N TRP A 69 -13.21 17.03 -5.15
CA TRP A 69 -11.82 16.63 -5.00
C TRP A 69 -11.35 16.76 -3.55
N GLN A 70 -11.65 17.88 -2.89
CA GLN A 70 -11.27 18.11 -1.49
C GLN A 70 -11.88 17.05 -0.55
N LYS A 71 -13.12 16.64 -0.78
CA LYS A 71 -13.76 15.56 -0.03
C LYS A 71 -13.07 14.22 -0.29
N GLN A 72 -12.77 13.91 -1.55
CA GLN A 72 -12.14 12.65 -1.95
C GLN A 72 -10.71 12.54 -1.39
N ILE A 73 -9.87 13.57 -1.55
CA ILE A 73 -8.47 13.55 -1.08
C ILE A 73 -8.39 13.45 0.43
N LYS A 74 -9.26 14.14 1.18
CA LYS A 74 -9.34 14.03 2.65
C LYS A 74 -9.80 12.65 3.10
N THR A 75 -10.74 12.05 2.37
CA THR A 75 -11.22 10.68 2.65
C THR A 75 -10.12 9.66 2.43
N GLN A 76 -9.43 9.71 1.28
CA GLN A 76 -8.33 8.79 0.97
C GLN A 76 -7.14 8.99 1.91
N GLY A 77 -6.77 10.24 2.22
CA GLY A 77 -5.71 10.52 3.17
C GLY A 77 -6.03 10.01 4.58
N ALA A 78 -7.29 10.12 5.04
CA ALA A 78 -7.72 9.54 6.31
C ALA A 78 -7.70 8.00 6.31
N GLU A 79 -7.96 7.36 5.17
CA GLU A 79 -7.84 5.90 5.01
C GLU A 79 -6.38 5.46 5.18
N ILE A 80 -5.44 6.17 4.53
CA ILE A 80 -4.00 5.91 4.62
C ILE A 80 -3.47 6.18 6.03
N ALA A 81 -3.90 7.27 6.67
CA ALA A 81 -3.49 7.62 8.04
C ALA A 81 -3.87 6.56 9.09
N ARG A 82 -4.88 5.71 8.83
CA ARG A 82 -5.30 4.63 9.73
C ARG A 82 -4.49 3.34 9.55
N MET A 83 -3.72 3.20 8.48
CA MET A 83 -2.96 1.98 8.17
C MET A 83 -2.02 1.56 9.32
N PRO A 84 -1.23 2.45 9.95
CA PRO A 84 -0.32 2.06 11.04
C PRO A 84 -1.06 1.39 12.20
N GLN A 85 -2.20 1.95 12.59
CA GLN A 85 -3.02 1.39 13.67
C GLN A 85 -3.59 0.02 13.29
N ARG A 86 -4.04 -0.16 12.03
CA ARG A 86 -4.53 -1.45 11.54
C ARG A 86 -3.44 -2.52 11.57
N VAL A 87 -2.22 -2.19 11.14
CA VAL A 87 -1.08 -3.12 11.18
C VAL A 87 -0.66 -3.44 12.61
N ALA A 88 -0.66 -2.45 13.50
CA ALA A 88 -0.31 -2.64 14.91
C ALA A 88 -1.27 -3.59 15.65
N LEU A 89 -2.54 -3.65 15.23
CA LEU A 89 -3.54 -4.56 15.79
C LEU A 89 -3.41 -6.00 15.25
N MET A 90 -2.57 -6.24 14.25
CA MET A 90 -2.30 -7.59 13.77
C MET A 90 -1.43 -8.34 14.79
N GLN A 91 -1.83 -9.57 15.10
CA GLN A 91 -1.05 -10.47 15.96
C GLN A 91 -0.30 -11.48 15.07
N PRO A 92 0.97 -11.21 14.69
CA PRO A 92 1.76 -12.12 13.88
C PRO A 92 2.11 -13.42 14.63
N PRO A 93 2.04 -14.58 13.96
CA PRO A 93 2.76 -15.75 14.40
C PRO A 93 4.29 -15.52 14.34
N PRO A 94 5.10 -16.26 15.12
CA PRO A 94 6.55 -15.99 15.25
C PRO A 94 7.34 -15.99 13.95
N ASP A 95 6.98 -16.86 13.01
CA ASP A 95 7.60 -16.97 11.67
C ASP A 95 7.30 -15.75 10.77
N CYS A 96 6.27 -14.97 11.10
CA CYS A 96 5.83 -13.81 10.32
C CYS A 96 6.30 -12.46 10.89
N MET A 97 7.08 -12.45 11.98
CA MET A 97 7.50 -11.21 12.65
C MET A 97 8.26 -10.24 11.72
N THR A 98 9.10 -10.78 10.83
CA THR A 98 9.85 -9.96 9.85
C THR A 98 8.90 -9.30 8.84
N VAL A 99 7.90 -10.02 8.33
CA VAL A 99 6.86 -9.48 7.43
C VAL A 99 6.09 -8.37 8.15
N HIS A 100 5.66 -8.61 9.39
CA HIS A 100 4.93 -7.62 10.19
C HIS A 100 5.74 -6.34 10.43
N SER A 101 7.03 -6.46 10.72
CA SER A 101 7.94 -5.30 10.85
C SER A 101 8.01 -4.48 9.56
N HIS A 102 8.13 -5.13 8.39
CA HIS A 102 8.13 -4.45 7.09
C HIS A 102 6.78 -3.78 6.79
N LEU A 103 5.66 -4.44 7.10
CA LEU A 103 4.33 -3.85 6.97
C LEU A 103 4.12 -2.64 7.88
N SER A 104 4.67 -2.68 9.09
CA SER A 104 4.60 -1.55 10.03
C SER A 104 5.37 -0.35 9.48
N GLY A 105 6.59 -0.56 8.96
CA GLY A 105 7.37 0.48 8.30
C GLY A 105 6.67 1.06 7.07
N MET A 106 6.14 0.19 6.20
CA MET A 106 5.35 0.58 5.02
C MET A 106 4.18 1.49 5.41
N ALA A 107 3.35 1.05 6.36
CA ALA A 107 2.17 1.78 6.79
C ALA A 107 2.52 3.16 7.40
N MET A 108 3.61 3.22 8.19
CA MET A 108 4.08 4.49 8.76
C MET A 108 4.52 5.48 7.69
N HIS A 109 5.31 5.03 6.71
CA HIS A 109 5.84 5.89 5.65
C HIS A 109 4.73 6.41 4.73
N TYR A 110 3.76 5.57 4.38
CA TYR A 110 2.59 6.01 3.61
C TYR A 110 1.69 6.99 4.37
N ALA A 111 1.48 6.78 5.68
CA ALA A 111 0.75 7.74 6.50
C ALA A 111 1.44 9.11 6.56
N ARG A 112 2.77 9.14 6.64
CA ARG A 112 3.56 10.38 6.60
C ARG A 112 3.48 11.06 5.24
N TRP A 113 3.68 10.31 4.16
CA TRP A 113 3.54 10.80 2.79
C TRP A 113 2.19 11.48 2.56
N ALA A 114 1.09 10.79 2.88
CA ALA A 114 -0.25 11.36 2.71
C ALA A 114 -0.47 12.60 3.59
N GLY A 115 0.04 12.58 4.84
CA GLY A 115 -0.02 13.74 5.74
C GLY A 115 0.72 14.95 5.20
N MET A 116 1.94 14.76 4.68
CA MET A 116 2.76 15.83 4.10
C MET A 116 2.11 16.42 2.85
N PHE A 117 1.51 15.60 1.98
CA PHE A 117 0.77 16.12 0.82
C PHE A 117 -0.46 16.93 1.22
N LEU A 118 -1.26 16.45 2.18
CA LEU A 118 -2.41 17.20 2.68
C LEU A 118 -1.99 18.54 3.30
N GLU A 119 -0.93 18.53 4.11
CA GLU A 119 -0.38 19.74 4.72
C GLU A 119 0.20 20.69 3.67
N ALA A 120 0.88 20.17 2.65
CA ALA A 120 1.40 20.94 1.53
C ALA A 120 0.29 21.63 0.74
N PHE A 121 -0.84 20.96 0.51
CA PHE A 121 -2.00 21.58 -0.15
C PHE A 121 -2.68 22.63 0.72
N ASP A 122 -2.81 22.39 2.02
CA ASP A 122 -3.42 23.35 2.95
C ASP A 122 -2.56 24.61 3.14
N LYS A 123 -1.23 24.49 3.00
CA LYS A 123 -0.27 25.59 3.21
C LYS A 123 0.34 26.15 1.92
N GLU A 124 0.00 25.58 0.77
CA GLU A 124 0.64 25.88 -0.53
C GLU A 124 2.18 25.70 -0.50
N ASP A 125 2.66 24.69 0.23
CA ASP A 125 4.09 24.43 0.46
C ASP A 125 4.64 23.39 -0.53
N GLN A 126 5.24 23.87 -1.62
CA GLN A 126 5.84 23.01 -2.64
C GLN A 126 7.05 22.21 -2.10
N THR A 127 7.82 22.76 -1.15
CA THR A 127 9.01 22.06 -0.63
C THR A 127 8.60 20.84 0.19
N LEU A 128 7.50 20.97 0.95
CA LEU A 128 6.92 19.86 1.68
C LEU A 128 6.36 18.78 0.76
N ALA A 129 5.70 19.18 -0.34
CA ALA A 129 5.22 18.25 -1.37
C ALA A 129 6.38 17.47 -2.03
N ASP A 130 7.48 18.15 -2.38
CA ASP A 130 8.65 17.51 -2.98
C ASP A 130 9.31 16.52 -2.00
N THR A 131 9.39 16.87 -0.71
CA THR A 131 9.95 16.00 0.34
C THR A 131 9.05 14.79 0.63
N ALA A 132 7.73 14.90 0.40
CA ALA A 132 6.81 13.81 0.65
C ALA A 132 7.13 12.58 -0.21
N GLU A 133 7.61 12.76 -1.44
CA GLU A 133 7.95 11.66 -2.35
C GLU A 133 9.03 10.72 -1.76
N ASP A 134 9.96 11.24 -0.96
CA ASP A 134 10.96 10.42 -0.26
C ASP A 134 10.32 9.43 0.72
N GLU A 135 9.27 9.86 1.43
CA GLU A 135 8.53 8.97 2.34
C GLU A 135 7.74 7.92 1.56
N LYS A 136 7.19 8.24 0.37
CA LYS A 136 6.57 7.23 -0.49
C LYS A 136 7.57 6.18 -0.95
N VAL A 137 8.75 6.58 -1.43
CA VAL A 137 9.82 5.66 -1.85
C VAL A 137 10.23 4.71 -0.71
N ARG A 138 10.31 5.21 0.53
CA ARG A 138 10.59 4.36 1.70
C ARG A 138 9.46 3.36 1.98
N GLY A 139 8.21 3.79 1.79
CA GLY A 139 7.04 2.93 1.90
C GLY A 139 7.04 1.82 0.85
N ASP A 140 7.31 2.15 -0.42
CA ASP A 140 7.40 1.19 -1.53
C ASP A 140 8.49 0.15 -1.29
N ALA A 141 9.69 0.60 -0.89
CA ALA A 141 10.78 -0.31 -0.55
C ALA A 141 10.44 -1.25 0.63
N ALA A 142 9.65 -0.78 1.60
CA ALA A 142 9.17 -1.63 2.70
C ALA A 142 8.11 -2.65 2.24
N SER A 143 7.22 -2.26 1.32
CA SER A 143 6.24 -3.14 0.68
C SER A 143 6.91 -4.26 -0.12
N GLU A 144 7.95 -3.93 -0.89
CA GLU A 144 8.74 -4.90 -1.64
C GLU A 144 9.43 -5.92 -0.72
N ARG A 145 10.03 -5.45 0.40
CA ARG A 145 10.63 -6.34 1.41
C ARG A 145 9.61 -7.25 2.07
N ALA A 146 8.43 -6.72 2.44
CA ALA A 146 7.34 -7.52 3.01
C ALA A 146 6.89 -8.62 2.03
N THR A 147 6.75 -8.27 0.75
CA THR A 147 6.34 -9.18 -0.32
C THR A 147 7.40 -10.27 -0.56
N ALA A 148 8.68 -9.89 -0.66
CA ALA A 148 9.79 -10.84 -0.85
C ALA A 148 9.91 -11.82 0.33
N GLU A 149 9.76 -11.33 1.55
CA GLU A 149 9.82 -12.18 2.75
C GLU A 149 8.63 -13.15 2.81
N LEU A 150 7.43 -12.71 2.44
CA LEU A 150 6.28 -13.60 2.28
C LEU A 150 6.54 -14.69 1.24
N GLN A 151 7.15 -14.34 0.10
CA GLN A 151 7.51 -15.32 -0.93
C GLN A 151 8.55 -16.33 -0.40
N ARG A 152 9.55 -15.87 0.35
CA ARG A 152 10.57 -16.72 0.96
C ARG A 152 9.97 -17.71 1.94
N ILE A 153 9.08 -17.25 2.84
CA ILE A 153 8.37 -18.12 3.79
C ILE A 153 7.54 -19.15 3.03
N ASN A 154 6.81 -18.73 1.99
CA ASN A 154 6.01 -19.63 1.16
C ASN A 154 6.82 -20.65 0.33
N ALA A 155 8.10 -20.39 0.09
CA ALA A 155 9.00 -21.24 -0.71
C ALA A 155 9.92 -22.12 0.15
N SER A 156 9.91 -21.95 1.49
CA SER A 156 10.75 -22.71 2.42
C SER A 156 10.10 -24.04 2.87
N ASP A 157 9.01 -24.44 2.21
CA ASP A 157 8.28 -25.72 2.30
C ASP A 157 8.48 -26.57 1.03
#